data_AF-A0A948PTB1-F1
#
_entry.id   AF-A0A948PTB1-F1
#
_cell.length_a   1.000
_cell.length_b   1.000
_cell.length_c   1.000
_cell.angle_alpha   90.00
_cell.angle_beta   90.00
_cell.angle_gamma   90.00
#
_symmetry.space_group_name_H-M   'P 1'
#
loop_
_entity.id
_entity.type
_entity.pdbx_description
1 polymer ?
#
loop_
_entity_poly.entity_id
_entity_poly.type
_entity_poly.pdbx_seq_one_letter_code
_entity_poly.pdbx_strand_id
1 'polypeptide(L)'
;MKNHIKWSASEFEYYNKEKSWFIIAGIFAGILFLWALFTKNILFALLVGLGYFSIIVHGLKKPKNIDLAITPKGVQIEKTVYPFDNLKSFWIFYDPDGSKEISLRSKKTIMPYIKIPLGSQNPAEIRKILIKYLPERKHTESLIDNISKGLRF
;
A
#
# COMPACT_ATOMS: atom_id res chain seq x y z
N MET A 1 30.63 9.69 9.02
CA MET A 1 29.45 9.89 8.16
C MET A 1 28.38 8.87 8.55
N LYS A 2 27.14 9.29 8.86
CA LYS A 2 26.07 8.38 9.28
C LYS A 2 25.57 7.58 8.05
N ASN A 3 26.04 6.35 7.90
CA ASN A 3 25.72 5.48 6.75
C ASN A 3 24.46 4.62 6.97
N HIS A 4 23.62 4.98 7.94
CA HIS A 4 22.36 4.30 8.21
C HIS A 4 21.29 5.32 8.59
N ILE A 5 20.12 5.20 7.98
CA ILE A 5 18.93 5.96 8.34
C ILE A 5 17.87 4.95 8.74
N LYS A 6 17.24 5.17 9.89
CA LYS A 6 16.10 4.40 10.38
C LYS A 6 14.92 5.35 10.54
N TRP A 7 13.76 4.98 10.03
CA TRP A 7 12.52 5.72 10.22
C TRP A 7 11.36 4.73 10.33
N SER A 8 10.26 5.16 10.92
CA SER A 8 9.01 4.40 10.92
C SER A 8 8.02 5.15 10.04
N ALA A 9 7.33 4.45 9.15
CA ALA A 9 6.30 5.02 8.28
C ALA A 9 5.11 4.06 8.19
N SER A 10 3.92 4.58 7.96
CA SER A 10 2.72 3.76 7.75
C SER A 10 2.87 2.93 6.47
N GLU A 11 2.69 1.60 6.53
CA GLU A 11 2.88 0.65 5.42
C GLU A 11 2.15 1.05 4.12
N PHE A 12 0.99 1.70 4.27
CA PHE A 12 0.21 2.28 3.20
C PHE A 12 -0.31 3.65 3.64
N GLU A 13 -0.48 4.55 2.67
CA GLU A 13 -1.22 5.79 2.84
C GLU A 13 -2.66 5.44 3.26
N TYR A 14 -3.03 5.74 4.51
CA TYR A 14 -4.40 5.56 4.97
C TYR A 14 -5.26 6.64 4.33
N TYR A 15 -5.93 6.32 3.23
CA TYR A 15 -7.16 7.05 2.93
C TYR A 15 -8.11 6.76 4.08
N ASN A 16 -8.29 7.76 4.94
CA ASN A 16 -9.23 7.68 6.05
C ASN A 16 -10.60 7.45 5.43
N LYS A 17 -11.04 6.18 5.39
CA LYS A 17 -12.37 5.84 4.89
C LYS A 17 -13.35 6.51 5.84
N GLU A 18 -13.88 7.65 5.41
CA GLU A 18 -14.87 8.38 6.18
C GLU A 18 -16.01 7.43 6.53
N LYS A 19 -16.57 7.56 7.74
CA LYS A 19 -17.71 6.74 8.19
C LYS A 19 -18.82 6.65 7.14
N SER A 20 -18.99 7.69 6.33
CA SER A 20 -19.89 7.79 5.18
C SER A 20 -19.76 6.60 4.21
N TRP A 21 -18.54 6.12 3.93
CA TRP A 21 -18.32 5.00 3.01
C TRP A 21 -18.91 3.69 3.55
N PHE A 22 -18.71 3.42 4.84
CA PHE A 22 -19.28 2.25 5.50
C PHE A 22 -20.80 2.31 5.59
N ILE A 23 -21.36 3.51 5.81
CA ILE A 23 -22.80 3.74 5.83
C ILE A 23 -23.41 3.46 4.45
N ILE A 24 -22.81 3.98 3.37
CA ILE A 24 -23.29 3.75 1.98
C ILE A 24 -23.23 2.26 1.63
N ALA A 25 -22.12 1.59 1.92
CA ALA A 25 -21.97 0.16 1.70
C ALA A 25 -23.01 -0.65 2.49
N GLY A 26 -23.30 -0.25 3.74
CA GLY A 26 -24.31 -0.87 4.59
C GLY A 26 -25.73 -0.70 4.06
N ILE A 27 -26.09 0.50 3.58
CA ILE A 27 -27.39 0.77 2.96
C ILE A 27 -27.57 -0.11 1.72
N PHE A 28 -26.55 -0.16 0.85
CA PHE A 28 -26.61 -0.95 -0.38
C PHE A 28 -26.74 -2.45 -0.09
N ALA A 29 -25.92 -2.97 0.82
CA ALA A 29 -26.01 -4.37 1.26
C ALA A 29 -27.37 -4.67 1.92
N GLY A 30 -27.92 -3.74 2.71
CA GLY A 30 -29.23 -3.87 3.33
C GLY A 30 -30.36 -3.98 2.32
N ILE A 31 -30.36 -3.17 1.26
CA ILE A 31 -31.35 -3.24 0.17
C ILE A 31 -31.29 -4.62 -0.51
N LEU A 32 -30.08 -5.08 -0.86
CA LEU A 32 -29.89 -6.39 -1.49
C LEU A 32 -30.32 -7.54 -0.59
N PHE A 33 -30.05 -7.44 0.72
CA PHE A 33 -30.43 -8.45 1.69
C PHE A 33 -31.96 -8.51 1.87
N LEU A 34 -32.63 -7.35 1.99
CA LEU A 34 -34.09 -7.29 2.06
C LEU A 34 -34.74 -7.83 0.79
N TRP A 35 -34.18 -7.53 -0.38
CA TRP A 35 -34.62 -8.12 -1.65
C TRP A 35 -34.48 -9.64 -1.63
N ALA A 36 -33.35 -10.16 -1.15
CA ALA A 36 -33.10 -11.60 -1.04
C ALA A 36 -34.14 -12.31 -0.15
N LEU A 37 -34.55 -11.68 0.95
CA LEU A 37 -35.61 -12.19 1.83
C LEU A 37 -36.98 -12.16 1.14
N PHE A 38 -37.29 -11.08 0.41
CA PHE A 38 -38.54 -10.97 -0.34
C PHE A 38 -38.68 -12.06 -1.41
N THR A 39 -37.59 -12.38 -2.11
CA THR A 39 -37.56 -13.46 -3.10
C THR A 39 -37.38 -14.85 -2.48
N LYS A 40 -37.28 -14.95 -1.14
CA LYS A 40 -36.97 -16.17 -0.38
C LYS A 40 -35.67 -16.85 -0.84
N ASN A 41 -34.73 -16.09 -1.38
CA ASN A 41 -33.46 -16.59 -1.87
C ASN A 41 -32.40 -16.54 -0.76
N ILE A 42 -32.35 -17.61 0.04
CA ILE A 42 -31.44 -17.74 1.19
C ILE A 42 -29.98 -17.74 0.73
N LEU A 43 -29.65 -18.34 -0.41
CA LEU A 43 -28.29 -18.38 -0.95
C LEU A 43 -27.78 -16.96 -1.28
N PHE A 44 -28.62 -16.15 -1.91
CA PHE A 44 -28.28 -14.76 -2.23
C PHE A 44 -28.13 -13.91 -0.96
N ALA A 45 -29.01 -14.09 0.03
CA ALA A 45 -28.91 -13.41 1.32
C ALA A 45 -27.58 -13.72 2.03
N LEU A 46 -27.16 -15.00 2.02
CA LEU A 46 -25.88 -15.43 2.59
C LEU A 46 -24.69 -14.80 1.86
N LEU A 47 -24.72 -14.78 0.52
CA LEU A 47 -23.65 -14.20 -0.29
C LEU A 47 -23.48 -12.69 0.01
N VAL A 48 -24.59 -11.96 0.07
CA VAL A 48 -24.58 -10.52 0.41
C VAL A 48 -24.02 -10.30 1.81
N GLY A 49 -24.43 -11.11 2.79
CA GLY A 49 -23.92 -11.03 4.16
C GLY A 49 -22.42 -11.27 4.25
N LEU A 50 -21.92 -12.34 3.62
CA LEU A 50 -20.48 -12.66 3.60
C LEU A 50 -19.66 -11.61 2.84
N GLY A 51 -20.18 -11.12 1.71
CA GLY A 51 -19.54 -10.07 0.92
C GLY A 51 -19.41 -8.79 1.72
N TYR A 52 -20.50 -8.33 2.34
CA TYR A 52 -20.49 -7.16 3.22
C TYR A 52 -19.51 -7.34 4.38
N PHE A 53 -19.55 -8.48 5.08
CA PHE A 53 -18.63 -8.77 6.17
C PHE A 53 -17.17 -8.70 5.73
N SER A 54 -16.82 -9.33 4.60
CA SER A 54 -15.47 -9.29 4.04
C SER A 54 -15.01 -7.86 3.73
N ILE A 55 -15.89 -7.05 3.14
CA ILE A 55 -15.63 -5.63 2.83
C ILE A 55 -15.36 -4.83 4.12
N ILE A 56 -16.16 -5.03 5.16
CA ILE A 56 -15.98 -4.34 6.46
C ILE A 56 -14.65 -4.74 7.10
N VAL A 57 -14.35 -6.05 7.18
CA VAL A 57 -13.11 -6.54 7.78
C VAL A 57 -11.88 -5.97 7.06
N HIS A 58 -11.89 -5.93 5.73
CA HIS A 58 -10.79 -5.34 4.95
C HIS A 58 -10.74 -3.82 5.10
N GLY A 59 -11.89 -3.14 5.10
CA GLY A 59 -11.97 -1.68 5.23
C GLY A 59 -11.55 -1.15 6.60
N LEU A 60 -11.73 -1.93 7.67
CA LEU A 60 -11.32 -1.58 9.03
C LEU A 60 -9.83 -1.84 9.30
N LYS A 61 -9.11 -2.50 8.38
CA LYS A 61 -7.70 -2.82 8.54
C LYS A 61 -6.88 -1.52 8.48
N LYS A 62 -6.54 -0.99 9.65
CA LYS A 62 -5.67 0.19 9.77
C LYS A 62 -4.25 -0.16 9.29
N PRO A 63 -3.59 0.69 8.51
CA PRO A 63 -2.20 0.49 8.13
C PRO A 63 -1.36 0.52 9.39
N LYS A 64 -0.51 -0.50 9.52
CA LYS A 64 0.46 -0.57 10.61
C LYS A 64 1.63 0.35 10.28
N ASN A 65 2.24 0.90 11.33
CA ASN A 65 3.56 1.51 11.19
C ASN A 65 4.58 0.40 10.98
N ILE A 66 5.36 0.51 9.92
CA ILE A 66 6.47 -0.39 9.61
C ILE A 66 7.79 0.32 9.89
N ASP A 67 8.71 -0.41 10.51
CA ASP A 67 10.06 0.10 10.76
C ASP A 67 10.94 -0.14 9.54
N LEU A 68 11.53 0.94 9.04
CA LEU A 68 12.31 0.97 7.82
C LEU A 68 13.74 1.40 8.15
N ALA A 69 14.72 0.73 7.53
CA ALA A 69 16.10 1.12 7.65
C ALA A 69 16.85 0.95 6.33
N ILE A 70 17.60 1.96 5.93
CA ILE A 70 18.59 1.83 4.85
C ILE A 70 19.94 1.59 5.51
N THR A 71 20.53 0.45 5.18
CA THR A 71 21.86 0.03 5.66
C THR A 71 22.79 -0.14 4.46
N PRO A 72 24.12 -0.18 4.66
CA PRO A 72 25.06 -0.45 3.56
C PRO A 72 24.85 -1.83 2.90
N LYS A 73 24.21 -2.77 3.61
CA LYS A 73 23.91 -4.12 3.10
C LYS A 73 22.64 -4.17 2.26
N GLY A 74 21.75 -3.19 2.38
CA GLY A 74 20.44 -3.19 1.74
C GLY A 74 19.38 -2.43 2.51
N VAL A 75 18.14 -2.60 2.07
CA VAL A 75 16.95 -1.98 2.66
C VAL A 75 16.27 -2.98 3.59
N GLN A 76 16.13 -2.65 4.85
CA GLN A 76 15.44 -3.45 5.85
C GLN A 76 14.02 -2.91 6.04
N ILE A 77 13.04 -3.81 5.98
CA ILE A 77 11.63 -3.57 6.23
C ILE A 77 11.22 -4.52 7.35
N GLU A 78 10.87 -3.97 8.51
CA GLU A 78 10.66 -4.66 9.77
C GLU A 78 11.82 -5.63 10.12
N LYS A 79 11.60 -6.93 9.95
CA LYS A 79 12.57 -8.01 10.22
C LYS A 79 13.23 -8.56 8.95
N THR A 80 12.80 -8.12 7.77
CA THR A 80 13.26 -8.63 6.48
C THR A 80 14.28 -7.67 5.86
N VAL A 81 15.44 -8.18 5.46
CA VAL A 81 16.45 -7.40 4.75
C VAL A 81 16.39 -7.73 3.26
N TYR A 82 16.32 -6.70 2.43
CA TYR A 82 16.41 -6.74 0.98
C TYR A 82 17.80 -6.26 0.55
N PRO A 83 18.71 -7.18 0.21
CA PRO A 83 20.06 -6.81 -0.23
C PRO A 83 20.01 -6.01 -1.54
N PHE A 84 20.91 -5.06 -1.71
CA PHE A 84 21.02 -4.29 -2.96
C PHE A 84 21.28 -5.20 -4.17
N ASP A 85 21.99 -6.31 -3.99
CA ASP A 85 22.23 -7.31 -5.03
C ASP A 85 20.94 -7.94 -5.57
N ASN A 86 19.85 -7.92 -4.80
CA ASN A 86 18.54 -8.44 -5.20
C ASN A 86 17.61 -7.36 -5.78
N LEU A 87 18.10 -6.12 -5.89
CA LEU A 87 17.37 -4.98 -6.41
C LEU A 87 17.98 -4.54 -7.76
N LYS A 88 17.15 -4.01 -8.65
CA LYS A 88 17.54 -3.59 -10.01
C LYS A 88 17.63 -2.08 -10.14
N SER A 89 16.67 -1.35 -9.58
CA SER A 89 16.56 0.09 -9.70
C SER A 89 15.67 0.65 -8.60
N PHE A 90 15.77 1.96 -8.38
CA PHE A 90 14.84 2.69 -7.53
C PHE A 90 14.24 3.89 -8.25
N TRP A 91 13.06 4.31 -7.80
CA TRP A 91 12.40 5.56 -8.20
C TRP A 91 11.72 6.17 -6.98
N ILE A 92 11.60 7.50 -6.94
CA ILE A 92 10.82 8.20 -5.92
C ILE A 92 9.59 8.79 -6.59
N PHE A 93 8.42 8.36 -6.15
CA PHE A 93 7.16 8.98 -6.54
C PHE A 93 6.85 10.15 -5.59
N TYR A 94 6.35 11.22 -6.19
CA TYR A 94 5.88 12.41 -5.50
C TYR A 94 4.42 12.54 -5.87
N ASP A 95 3.53 12.20 -4.94
CA ASP A 95 2.11 12.31 -5.17
C ASP A 95 1.65 13.78 -4.94
N PRO A 96 0.62 14.25 -5.67
CA PRO A 96 0.10 15.62 -5.54
C PRO A 96 -0.37 15.96 -4.12
N ASP A 97 -0.80 14.94 -3.36
CA ASP A 97 -1.30 15.05 -1.99
C ASP A 97 -0.17 15.28 -0.95
N GLY A 98 1.08 15.38 -1.41
CA GLY A 98 2.26 15.64 -0.58
C GLY A 98 2.94 14.37 -0.06
N SER A 99 2.36 13.20 -0.31
CA SER A 99 2.93 11.91 0.00
C SER A 99 4.06 11.52 -0.95
N LYS A 100 5.00 10.75 -0.40
CA LYS A 100 6.25 10.41 -1.09
C LYS A 100 6.58 8.96 -0.80
N GLU A 101 6.82 8.21 -1.86
CA GLU A 101 7.14 6.79 -1.76
C GLU A 101 8.35 6.44 -2.62
N ILE A 102 9.14 5.49 -2.15
CA ILE A 102 10.26 4.90 -2.87
C ILE A 102 9.77 3.59 -3.45
N SER A 103 9.87 3.47 -4.77
CA SER A 103 9.65 2.21 -5.44
C SER A 103 10.99 1.55 -5.70
N LEU A 104 11.19 0.35 -5.17
CA LEU A 104 12.37 -0.50 -5.41
C LEU A 104 11.98 -1.63 -6.35
N ARG A 105 12.71 -1.80 -7.45
CA ARG A 105 12.48 -2.90 -8.36
C ARG A 105 13.27 -4.12 -7.91
N SER A 106 12.61 -5.21 -7.53
CA SER A 106 13.25 -6.49 -7.24
C SER A 106 13.68 -7.22 -8.51
N LYS A 107 14.71 -8.06 -8.40
CA LYS A 107 15.07 -9.03 -9.46
C LYS A 107 14.08 -10.19 -9.57
N LYS A 108 13.20 -10.39 -8.58
CA LYS A 108 12.20 -11.47 -8.55
C LYS A 108 11.09 -11.26 -9.60
N THR A 109 10.60 -12.37 -10.17
CA THR A 109 9.57 -12.38 -11.24
C THR A 109 8.16 -12.10 -10.71
N ILE A 110 7.83 -12.56 -9.50
CA ILE A 110 6.44 -12.56 -9.00
C ILE A 110 6.02 -11.22 -8.35
N MET A 111 6.95 -10.52 -7.70
CA MET A 111 6.70 -9.20 -7.08
C MET A 111 7.84 -8.26 -7.47
N PRO A 112 7.77 -7.63 -8.64
CA PRO A 112 8.86 -6.85 -9.19
C PRO A 112 9.04 -5.49 -8.52
N TYR A 113 8.04 -4.96 -7.79
CA TYR A 113 8.11 -3.64 -7.16
C TYR A 113 7.78 -3.72 -5.67
N ILE A 114 8.61 -3.07 -4.86
CA ILE A 114 8.44 -2.90 -3.42
C ILE A 114 8.29 -1.40 -3.19
N LYS A 115 7.12 -0.96 -2.75
CA LYS A 115 6.84 0.44 -2.42
C LYS A 115 7.13 0.67 -0.94
N ILE A 116 7.83 1.75 -0.64
CA ILE A 116 8.26 2.10 0.71
C ILE A 116 7.89 3.56 0.97
N PRO A 117 6.99 3.84 1.92
CA PRO A 117 6.61 5.19 2.26
C PRO A 117 7.76 5.92 2.98
N LEU A 118 8.01 7.17 2.55
CA LEU A 118 9.02 8.03 3.16
C LEU A 118 8.52 8.71 4.45
N GLY A 119 7.20 8.86 4.61
CA GLY A 119 6.61 9.61 5.71
C GLY A 119 7.17 11.04 5.79
N SER A 120 7.70 11.42 6.96
CA SER A 120 8.30 12.74 7.20
C SER A 120 9.76 12.88 6.78
N GLN A 121 10.39 11.83 6.23
CA GLN A 121 11.80 11.87 5.85
C GLN A 121 12.04 12.70 4.59
N ASN A 122 13.22 13.33 4.52
CA ASN A 122 13.62 14.11 3.36
C ASN A 122 14.00 13.19 2.18
N PRO A 123 13.24 13.20 1.07
CA PRO A 123 13.53 12.33 -0.08
C PRO A 123 14.90 12.60 -0.70
N ALA A 124 15.40 13.83 -0.61
CA ALA A 124 16.70 14.20 -1.17
C ALA A 124 17.86 13.49 -0.45
N GLU A 125 17.75 13.31 0.88
CA GLU A 125 18.75 12.58 1.66
C GLU A 125 18.73 11.09 1.31
N ILE A 126 17.54 10.51 1.23
CA ILE A 126 17.37 9.11 0.87
C ILE A 126 17.86 8.84 -0.55
N ARG A 127 17.55 9.71 -1.51
CA ARG A 127 18.06 9.64 -2.88
C ARG A 127 19.58 9.65 -2.93
N LYS A 128 20.23 10.55 -2.18
CA LYS A 128 21.71 10.63 -2.08
C LYS A 128 22.35 9.35 -1.55
N ILE A 129 21.65 8.58 -0.73
CA ILE A 129 22.13 7.29 -0.21
C ILE A 129 21.87 6.19 -1.24
N LEU A 130 20.64 6.08 -1.76
CA LEU A 130 20.24 5.00 -2.66
C LEU A 130 20.98 5.04 -3.99
N ILE A 131 21.26 6.22 -4.54
CA ILE A 131 21.97 6.38 -5.82
C ILE A 131 23.40 5.82 -5.78
N LYS A 132 23.99 5.65 -4.59
CA LYS A 132 25.31 5.03 -4.41
C LYS A 132 25.28 3.51 -4.58
N TYR A 133 24.11 2.89 -4.43
CA TYR A 133 23.96 1.43 -4.43
C TYR A 133 23.09 0.92 -5.57
N LEU A 134 22.12 1.70 -6.04
CA LEU A 134 21.17 1.33 -7.09
C LEU A 134 21.05 2.43 -8.14
N PRO A 135 20.85 2.08 -9.42
CA PRO A 135 20.56 3.06 -10.44
C PRO A 135 19.13 3.61 -10.28
N GLU A 136 18.98 4.91 -10.48
CA GLU A 136 17.68 5.57 -10.52
C GLU A 136 17.04 5.35 -11.91
N ARG A 137 15.87 4.70 -11.97
CA ARG A 137 15.13 4.50 -13.23
C ARG A 137 13.65 4.74 -12.99
N LYS A 138 12.98 5.45 -13.90
CA LYS A 138 11.54 5.68 -13.83
C LYS A 138 10.80 4.34 -13.77
N HIS A 139 10.01 4.15 -12.72
CA HIS A 139 9.13 3.01 -12.59
C HIS A 139 7.75 3.39 -13.15
N THR A 140 7.13 2.47 -13.88
CA THR A 140 5.75 2.64 -14.34
C THR A 140 4.83 2.29 -13.18
N GLU A 141 3.89 3.18 -12.84
CA GLU A 141 2.79 2.81 -11.94
C GLU A 141 2.04 1.62 -12.58
N SER A 142 1.74 0.59 -11.80
CA SER A 142 0.97 -0.53 -12.31
C SER A 142 -0.41 -0.01 -12.73
N LEU A 143 -0.98 -0.49 -13.83
CA LEU A 143 -2.36 -0.15 -14.22
C LEU A 143 -3.35 -0.42 -13.07
N ILE A 144 -3.05 -1.42 -12.24
CA ILE A 144 -3.81 -1.78 -11.04
C ILE A 144 -3.69 -0.70 -9.96
N ASP A 145 -2.53 -0.05 -9.83
CA ASP A 145 -2.33 1.05 -8.85
C ASP A 145 -3.15 2.29 -9.23
N ASN A 146 -3.28 2.59 -10.52
CA ASN A 146 -4.12 3.70 -10.99
C ASN A 146 -5.61 3.43 -10.75
N ILE A 147 -6.02 2.16 -10.89
CA ILE A 147 -7.39 1.75 -10.57
C ILE A 147 -7.64 1.81 -9.06
N SER A 148 -6.71 1.35 -8.22
CA SER A 148 -6.86 1.42 -6.77
C SER A 148 -6.87 2.85 -6.25
N LYS A 149 -6.01 3.74 -6.79
CA LYS A 149 -6.03 5.19 -6.53
C LYS A 149 -7.39 5.81 -6.90
N GLY A 150 -7.93 5.48 -8.08
CA GLY A 150 -9.25 5.95 -8.51
C GLY A 150 -10.41 5.44 -7.66
N LEU A 151 -10.27 4.24 -7.08
CA LEU A 151 -11.29 3.61 -6.24
C LEU A 151 -11.08 3.87 -4.72
N ARG A 152 -10.05 4.63 -4.33
CA ARG A 152 -9.68 4.86 -2.91
C ARG A 152 -9.55 3.55 -2.11
N PHE A 153 -8.90 2.55 -2.69
CA PHE A 153 -8.53 1.29 -2.03
C PHE A 153 -7.05 1.25 -1.68
#